data_AF-A0A7X0FZL2-F1
#
_entry.id   AF-A0A7X0FZL2-F1
#
_cell.length_a   1.000
_cell.length_b   1.000
_cell.length_c   1.000
_cell.angle_alpha   90.00
_cell.angle_beta   90.00
_cell.angle_gamma   90.00
#
_symmetry.space_group_name_H-M   'P 1'
#
loop_
_entity.id
_entity.type
_entity.pdbx_description
1 polymer ?
#
loop_
_entity_poly.entity_id
_entity_poly.type
_entity_poly.pdbx_seq_one_letter_code
_entity_poly.pdbx_strand_id
1 'polypeptide(L)'
;MAYFVLPGRGKRVYRLAIARRIVDSASRGARDRSAAGHARRRTRVLRRALRPPRRMQIGLGPWLRALPARLPDPSLTAALSRLDPHVRVAYVLRNVEGMPRYAVRDQLTELRVRDPWQVIRAAEAVEVPVPRRADRFEPEGLRPVRTRSVVPFAAAVFLTAALVGALLVTEREGAREASARGLGLVAAAPDAWTRGARSLDVWPARGDLAGDRAFGRRAAAAWAAAPEGRRPDSGVAQLLYAGRVDGAPLAVMRSGGRLARYASGRLDVASIGADPSAPIVLGGGRYLLSPWDTRPETFAGERLATSGGVTVPVRPGTGCGRGPLFHLGPRTVGDLGGPRAAVLGYRAPDRRPGGPDRPAVLGRAARSFWKRLACAVPASSRPVSAATAFDFWSGTLPHGGKSADWTCTRLAYADGGAAAFATLLGAQNRATGACDVRRPVSGTWWRAPSGRWYYLAAAAQGLAPHAEGVRSPSTRDRLLVAKGAPGTPVTLTAR
;
A
#
# COMPACT_ATOMS: atom_id res chain seq x y z
N MET A 1 26.23 0.50 30.81
CA MET A 1 26.42 -0.83 31.44
C MET A 1 26.60 -2.05 30.50
N ALA A 2 25.56 -2.57 29.81
CA ALA A 2 25.58 -3.92 29.21
C ALA A 2 26.73 -4.18 28.21
N TYR A 3 27.05 -3.19 27.37
CA TYR A 3 28.16 -3.25 26.43
C TYR A 3 29.51 -3.51 27.11
N PHE A 4 29.77 -2.86 28.25
CA PHE A 4 31.02 -2.99 28.99
C PHE A 4 31.11 -4.33 29.76
N VAL A 5 29.99 -4.89 30.20
CA VAL A 5 29.96 -6.17 30.95
C VAL A 5 30.11 -7.41 30.07
N LEU A 6 29.75 -7.32 28.78
CA LEU A 6 29.88 -8.45 27.85
C LEU A 6 31.34 -8.96 27.77
N PRO A 7 31.55 -10.27 27.56
CA PRO A 7 32.88 -10.82 27.33
C PRO A 7 33.51 -10.24 26.06
N GLY A 8 34.83 -10.06 26.05
CA GLY A 8 35.58 -9.45 24.94
C GLY A 8 35.77 -10.32 23.70
N ARG A 9 34.76 -11.12 23.31
CA ARG A 9 34.85 -11.99 22.14
C ARG A 9 34.03 -11.40 20.98
N GLY A 10 34.67 -11.22 19.82
CA GLY A 10 34.02 -10.80 18.56
C GLY A 10 34.13 -9.31 18.22
N LYS A 11 33.65 -8.92 17.02
CA LYS A 11 33.77 -7.52 16.55
C LYS A 11 32.93 -6.57 17.42
N ARG A 12 33.43 -5.36 17.66
CA ARG A 12 32.80 -4.32 18.52
C ARG A 12 31.34 -4.02 18.14
N VAL A 13 31.06 -4.02 16.85
CA VAL A 13 29.72 -3.84 16.26
C VAL A 13 28.73 -4.93 16.70
N TYR A 14 29.16 -6.19 16.70
CA TYR A 14 28.34 -7.31 17.18
C TYR A 14 28.13 -7.25 18.69
N ARG A 15 29.15 -6.85 19.45
CA ARG A 15 29.06 -6.66 20.90
C ARG A 15 27.99 -5.62 21.26
N LEU A 16 27.93 -4.52 20.52
CA LEU A 16 26.89 -3.51 20.72
C LEU A 16 25.49 -4.01 20.35
N ALA A 17 25.36 -4.72 19.22
CA ALA A 17 24.09 -5.32 18.83
C ALA A 17 23.55 -6.31 19.88
N ILE A 18 24.43 -7.14 20.46
CA ILE A 18 24.08 -8.05 21.56
C ILE A 18 23.69 -7.26 22.82
N ALA A 19 24.45 -6.24 23.19
CA ALA A 19 24.13 -5.39 24.34
C ALA A 19 22.74 -4.76 24.21
N ARG A 20 22.40 -4.23 23.03
CA ARG A 20 21.08 -3.66 22.76
C ARG A 20 19.98 -4.71 22.81
N ARG A 21 20.20 -5.89 22.22
CA ARG A 21 19.25 -7.01 22.30
C ARG A 21 18.99 -7.45 23.74
N ILE A 22 20.00 -7.44 24.61
CA ILE A 22 19.87 -7.72 26.04
C ILE A 22 18.99 -6.65 26.71
N VAL A 23 19.24 -5.37 26.46
CA VAL A 23 18.47 -4.26 27.05
C VAL A 23 17.02 -4.26 26.55
N ASP A 24 16.80 -4.39 25.23
CA ASP A 24 15.47 -4.46 24.63
C ASP A 24 14.67 -5.63 25.19
N SER A 25 15.30 -6.81 25.36
CA SER A 25 14.64 -7.99 25.93
C SER A 25 14.39 -7.90 27.44
N ALA A 26 15.17 -7.10 28.18
CA ALA A 26 14.92 -6.82 29.59
C ALA A 26 13.83 -5.74 29.79
N SER A 27 13.55 -4.97 28.74
CA SER A 27 12.55 -3.89 28.73
C SER A 27 11.16 -4.33 28.26
N ARG A 28 10.98 -5.61 27.87
CA ARG A 28 9.66 -6.16 27.52
C ARG A 28 8.84 -6.45 28.79
N GLY A 29 7.63 -5.91 28.87
CA GLY A 29 6.70 -6.09 29.99
C GLY A 29 6.03 -4.78 30.40
N ALA A 30 5.16 -4.83 31.42
CA ALA A 30 4.53 -3.63 31.99
C ALA A 30 5.60 -2.62 32.45
N ARG A 31 5.36 -1.32 32.19
CA ARG A 31 6.31 -0.24 32.49
C ARG A 31 6.29 0.10 33.99
N ASP A 32 6.89 -0.75 34.81
CA ASP A 32 7.16 -0.41 36.21
C ASP A 32 8.33 0.58 36.28
N ARG A 33 8.03 1.86 36.53
CA ARG A 33 9.03 2.95 36.62
C ARG A 33 9.55 3.17 38.05
N SER A 34 9.14 2.34 39.02
CA SER A 34 9.63 2.45 40.40
C SER A 34 11.13 2.14 40.50
N ALA A 35 11.80 2.65 41.54
CA ALA A 35 13.20 2.34 41.82
C ALA A 35 13.45 0.82 41.90
N ALA A 36 12.52 0.06 42.51
CA ALA A 36 12.56 -1.40 42.55
C ALA A 36 12.43 -2.04 41.16
N GLY A 37 11.56 -1.51 40.30
CA GLY A 37 11.44 -1.92 38.89
C GLY A 37 12.72 -1.70 38.08
N HIS A 38 13.39 -0.56 38.31
CA HIS A 38 14.69 -0.26 37.71
C HIS A 38 15.80 -1.19 38.21
N ALA A 39 15.86 -1.48 39.53
CA ALA A 39 16.81 -2.45 40.09
C ALA A 39 16.62 -3.85 39.49
N ARG A 40 15.39 -4.38 39.44
CA ARG A 40 15.07 -5.67 38.81
C ARG A 40 15.47 -5.74 37.34
N ARG A 41 15.30 -4.64 36.58
CA ARG A 41 15.77 -4.57 35.18
C ARG A 41 17.30 -4.60 35.09
N ARG A 42 18.00 -3.84 35.94
CA ARG A 42 19.46 -3.81 36.01
C ARG A 42 20.02 -5.20 36.31
N THR A 43 19.48 -5.92 37.29
CA THR A 43 19.86 -7.30 37.63
C THR A 43 19.68 -8.26 36.45
N ARG A 44 18.54 -8.18 35.73
CA ARG A 44 18.29 -9.00 34.54
C ARG A 44 19.28 -8.71 33.40
N VAL A 45 19.61 -7.44 33.19
CA VAL A 45 20.60 -7.02 32.19
C VAL A 45 21.99 -7.55 32.54
N LEU A 46 22.43 -7.37 33.78
CA LEU A 46 23.73 -7.85 34.26
C LEU A 46 23.86 -9.37 34.14
N ARG A 47 22.85 -10.12 34.59
CA ARG A 47 22.83 -11.59 34.51
C ARG A 47 22.97 -12.08 33.07
N ARG A 48 22.26 -11.45 32.12
CA ARG A 48 22.34 -11.77 30.69
C ARG A 48 23.65 -11.31 30.05
N ALA A 49 24.23 -10.19 30.50
CA ALA A 49 25.50 -9.68 29.96
C ALA A 49 26.71 -10.50 30.43
N LEU A 50 26.66 -11.02 31.67
CA LEU A 50 27.69 -11.93 32.20
C LEU A 50 27.77 -13.23 31.40
N ARG A 51 26.61 -13.79 31.02
CA ARG A 51 26.50 -15.04 30.25
C ARG A 51 25.52 -14.88 29.10
N PRO A 52 25.93 -14.23 27.98
CA PRO A 52 25.04 -14.03 26.85
C PRO A 52 24.70 -15.39 26.21
N PRO A 53 23.42 -15.76 26.08
CA PRO A 53 23.05 -17.05 25.50
C PRO A 53 23.39 -17.06 23.99
N ARG A 54 23.94 -18.18 23.49
CA ARG A 54 24.40 -18.31 22.08
C ARG A 54 23.33 -17.89 21.05
N ARG A 55 22.05 -18.19 21.31
CA ARG A 55 20.91 -17.77 20.46
C ARG A 55 20.80 -16.25 20.24
N MET A 56 21.35 -15.42 21.12
CA MET A 56 21.36 -13.97 20.95
C MET A 56 22.31 -13.50 19.84
N GLN A 57 23.25 -14.36 19.42
CA GLN A 57 24.18 -14.07 18.33
C GLN A 57 23.52 -14.30 16.95
N ILE A 58 22.44 -15.07 16.88
CA ILE A 58 21.74 -15.40 15.63
C ILE A 58 20.76 -14.28 15.25
N GLY A 59 20.78 -13.85 13.99
CA GLY A 59 19.80 -12.90 13.46
C GLY A 59 19.94 -11.47 13.97
N LEU A 60 21.17 -11.00 14.18
CA LEU A 60 21.47 -9.64 14.67
C LEU A 60 21.19 -8.52 13.65
N GLY A 61 20.81 -8.86 12.41
CA GLY A 61 20.58 -7.91 11.31
C GLY A 61 19.76 -6.66 11.69
N PRO A 62 18.58 -6.78 12.33
CA PRO A 62 17.78 -5.63 12.73
C PRO A 62 18.47 -4.70 13.75
N TRP A 63 19.33 -5.23 14.63
CA TRP A 63 20.05 -4.44 15.64
C TRP A 63 21.32 -3.81 15.09
N LEU A 64 21.94 -4.44 14.08
CA LEU A 64 23.09 -3.88 13.36
C LEU A 64 22.70 -2.61 12.56
N ARG A 65 21.45 -2.53 12.08
CA ARG A 65 20.94 -1.36 11.32
C ARG A 65 20.62 -0.14 12.19
N ALA A 66 20.58 -0.30 13.52
CA ALA A 66 20.17 0.74 14.45
C ALA A 66 21.34 1.29 15.29
N LEU A 67 22.58 1.03 14.92
CA LEU A 67 23.74 1.35 15.76
C LEU A 67 24.02 2.86 15.81
N PRO A 68 24.47 3.38 16.98
CA PRO A 68 24.89 4.77 17.11
C PRO A 68 26.12 5.06 16.24
N ALA A 69 26.26 6.32 15.82
CA ALA A 69 27.34 6.78 14.94
C ALA A 69 28.75 6.68 15.59
N ARG A 70 28.83 6.63 16.92
CA ARG A 70 30.10 6.55 17.67
C ARG A 70 30.09 5.40 18.67
N LEU A 71 31.19 4.66 18.75
CA LEU A 71 31.41 3.55 19.69
C LEU A 71 32.39 3.98 20.81
N PRO A 72 32.22 3.52 22.07
CA PRO A 72 33.13 3.83 23.17
C PRO A 72 34.57 3.37 22.90
N ASP A 73 35.56 4.01 23.51
CA ASP A 73 36.99 3.72 23.30
C ASP A 73 37.30 2.20 23.33
N PRO A 74 37.95 1.65 22.28
CA PRO A 74 38.38 0.25 22.27
C PRO A 74 39.32 -0.11 23.43
N SER A 75 40.14 0.83 23.93
CA SER A 75 41.14 0.58 24.98
C SER A 75 40.47 0.13 26.30
N LEU A 76 39.45 0.88 26.75
CA LEU A 76 38.62 0.57 27.91
C LEU A 76 37.92 -0.78 27.75
N THR A 77 37.35 -1.03 26.56
CA THR A 77 36.62 -2.26 26.28
C THR A 77 37.53 -3.49 26.31
N ALA A 78 38.78 -3.36 25.86
CA ALA A 78 39.80 -4.40 25.88
C ALA A 78 40.31 -4.64 27.31
N ALA A 79 40.61 -3.59 28.07
CA ALA A 79 41.09 -3.71 29.43
C ALA A 79 40.05 -4.41 30.35
N LEU A 80 38.78 -4.01 30.26
CA LEU A 80 37.70 -4.67 30.99
C LEU A 80 37.53 -6.14 30.62
N SER A 81 37.81 -6.53 29.37
CA SER A 81 37.63 -7.92 28.95
C SER A 81 38.61 -8.91 29.60
N ARG A 82 39.74 -8.42 30.13
CA ARG A 82 40.75 -9.21 30.84
C ARG A 82 40.37 -9.47 32.30
N LEU A 83 39.46 -8.68 32.86
CA LEU A 83 39.00 -8.83 34.24
C LEU A 83 38.07 -10.03 34.39
N ASP A 84 38.06 -10.60 35.60
CA ASP A 84 37.04 -11.56 36.02
C ASP A 84 35.63 -10.98 35.77
N PRO A 85 34.65 -11.77 35.31
CA PRO A 85 33.32 -11.26 34.98
C PRO A 85 32.63 -10.49 36.11
N HIS A 86 32.79 -10.91 37.36
CA HIS A 86 32.16 -10.25 38.51
C HIS A 86 32.91 -8.97 38.90
N VAL A 87 34.24 -8.97 38.82
CA VAL A 87 35.08 -7.77 39.00
C VAL A 87 34.75 -6.71 37.93
N ARG A 88 34.57 -7.14 36.68
CA ARG A 88 34.11 -6.26 35.59
C ARG A 88 32.74 -5.64 35.87
N VAL A 89 31.79 -6.39 36.43
CA VAL A 89 30.48 -5.85 36.81
C VAL A 89 30.63 -4.81 37.91
N ALA A 90 31.40 -5.10 38.96
CA ALA A 90 31.64 -4.16 40.05
C ALA A 90 32.30 -2.88 39.56
N TYR A 91 33.32 -2.98 38.69
CA TYR A 91 33.98 -1.82 38.07
C TYR A 91 32.99 -0.98 37.27
N VAL A 92 32.15 -1.59 36.42
CA VAL A 92 31.16 -0.84 35.62
C VAL A 92 30.12 -0.16 36.52
N LEU A 93 29.65 -0.82 37.57
CA LEU A 93 28.67 -0.21 38.49
C LEU A 93 29.27 0.96 39.28
N ARG A 94 30.53 0.86 39.72
CA ARG A 94 31.22 1.93 40.45
C ARG A 94 31.60 3.10 39.53
N ASN A 95 32.32 2.82 38.45
CA ASN A 95 33.02 3.83 37.65
C ASN A 95 32.24 4.32 36.43
N VAL A 96 31.39 3.48 35.82
CA VAL A 96 30.58 3.88 34.66
C VAL A 96 29.22 4.43 35.11
N GLU A 97 28.54 3.70 36.01
CA GLU A 97 27.20 4.06 36.50
C GLU A 97 27.23 4.93 37.77
N GLY A 98 28.39 5.13 38.42
CA GLY A 98 28.56 6.04 39.55
C GLY A 98 27.92 5.56 40.87
N MET A 99 27.66 4.26 41.02
CA MET A 99 26.91 3.74 42.15
C MET A 99 27.75 3.65 43.43
N PRO A 100 27.20 3.94 44.61
CA PRO A 100 27.93 3.83 45.88
C PRO A 100 28.19 2.38 46.27
N ARG A 101 29.22 2.14 47.12
CA ARG A 101 29.70 0.79 47.50
C ARG A 101 28.59 -0.13 48.01
N TYR A 102 27.70 0.37 48.87
CA TYR A 102 26.57 -0.42 49.40
C TYR A 102 25.61 -0.88 48.31
N ALA A 103 25.29 -0.03 47.34
CA ALA A 103 24.38 -0.36 46.25
C ALA A 103 25.01 -1.31 45.23
N VAL A 104 26.34 -1.30 45.10
CA VAL A 104 27.08 -2.29 44.32
C VAL A 104 27.09 -3.64 45.04
N ARG A 105 27.31 -3.66 46.35
CA ARG A 105 27.22 -4.87 47.18
C ARG A 105 25.86 -5.54 47.01
N ASP A 106 24.78 -4.80 47.18
CA ASP A 106 23.41 -5.34 47.08
C ASP A 106 23.16 -5.93 45.69
N GLN A 107 23.63 -5.25 44.64
CA GLN A 107 23.52 -5.73 43.28
C GLN A 107 24.33 -7.02 43.02
N LEU A 108 25.51 -7.16 43.62
CA LEU A 108 26.34 -8.38 43.53
C LEU A 108 25.70 -9.54 44.32
N THR A 109 25.10 -9.25 45.48
CA THR A 109 24.31 -10.23 46.26
C THR A 109 23.14 -10.76 45.44
N GLU A 110 22.39 -9.89 44.74
CA GLU A 110 21.32 -10.33 43.83
C GLU A 110 21.81 -11.16 42.63
N LEU A 111 23.08 -11.00 42.27
CA LEU A 111 23.76 -11.82 41.26
C LEU A 111 24.32 -13.14 41.83
N ARG A 112 24.10 -13.40 43.14
CA ARG A 112 24.57 -14.57 43.88
C ARG A 112 26.10 -14.69 43.93
N VAL A 113 26.79 -13.56 44.00
CA VAL A 113 28.24 -13.51 44.25
C VAL A 113 28.49 -13.89 45.72
N ARG A 114 29.36 -14.88 45.96
CA ARG A 114 29.61 -15.41 47.31
C ARG A 114 30.28 -14.39 48.25
N ASP A 115 31.28 -13.66 47.76
CA ASP A 115 31.94 -12.57 48.49
C ASP A 115 31.88 -11.25 47.69
N PRO A 116 30.81 -10.46 47.85
CA PRO A 116 30.67 -9.18 47.17
C PRO A 116 31.79 -8.17 47.50
N TRP A 117 32.32 -8.19 48.73
CA TRP A 117 33.29 -7.20 49.19
C TRP A 117 34.68 -7.45 48.60
N GLN A 118 35.10 -8.71 48.51
CA GLN A 118 36.34 -9.06 47.80
C GLN A 118 36.27 -8.63 46.33
N VAL A 119 35.14 -8.83 45.66
CA VAL A 119 34.94 -8.40 44.26
C VAL A 119 34.96 -6.88 44.11
N ILE A 120 34.37 -6.14 45.05
CA ILE A 120 34.42 -4.66 45.05
C ILE A 120 35.87 -4.18 45.25
N ARG A 121 36.60 -4.73 46.21
CA ARG A 121 38.02 -4.37 46.43
C ARG A 121 38.87 -4.67 45.20
N ALA A 122 38.70 -5.84 44.61
CA ALA A 122 39.38 -6.22 43.37
C ALA A 122 39.05 -5.26 42.21
N ALA A 123 37.82 -4.75 42.13
CA ALA A 123 37.44 -3.78 41.10
C ALA A 123 37.98 -2.37 41.36
N GLU A 124 38.19 -1.98 42.62
CA GLU A 124 38.76 -0.68 42.99
C GLU A 124 40.30 -0.67 42.85
N ALA A 125 40.95 -1.83 42.99
CA ALA A 125 42.39 -1.99 42.76
C ALA A 125 42.78 -2.06 41.27
N VAL A 126 41.81 -2.04 40.35
CA VAL A 126 42.06 -2.16 38.91
C VAL A 126 42.39 -0.81 38.30
N GLU A 127 43.62 -0.68 37.80
CA GLU A 127 44.08 0.46 36.99
C GLU A 127 43.60 0.32 35.55
N VAL A 128 42.39 0.80 35.28
CA VAL A 128 41.79 0.89 33.94
C VAL A 128 41.43 2.34 33.66
N PRO A 129 41.67 2.87 32.44
CA PRO A 129 41.35 4.25 32.10
C PRO A 129 39.92 4.60 32.50
N VAL A 130 39.75 5.68 33.27
CA VAL A 130 38.43 6.13 33.71
C VAL A 130 37.61 6.51 32.48
N PRO A 131 36.36 6.01 32.33
CA PRO A 131 35.52 6.32 31.18
C PRO A 131 35.31 7.84 31.06
N ARG A 132 35.57 8.42 29.88
CA ARG A 132 35.25 9.84 29.64
C ARG A 132 33.74 10.00 29.46
N ARG A 133 33.22 11.21 29.67
CA ARG A 133 31.78 11.50 29.45
C ARG A 133 31.32 11.12 28.03
N ALA A 134 32.22 11.21 27.05
CA ALA A 134 32.03 10.82 25.66
C ALA A 134 31.93 9.29 25.41
N ASP A 135 32.28 8.45 26.38
CA ASP A 135 32.14 6.99 26.30
C ASP A 135 30.74 6.50 26.75
N ARG A 136 29.87 7.43 27.16
CA ARG A 136 28.47 7.14 27.49
C ARG A 136 27.60 7.26 26.25
N PHE A 137 26.69 6.30 26.06
CA PHE A 137 25.71 6.35 24.99
C PHE A 137 24.68 7.46 25.29
N GLU A 138 24.52 8.42 24.37
CA GLU A 138 23.50 9.46 24.52
C GLU A 138 22.08 8.87 24.40
N PRO A 139 21.14 9.28 25.27
CA PRO A 139 19.81 8.69 25.33
C PRO A 139 18.91 9.01 24.12
N GLU A 140 19.23 10.00 23.28
CA GLU A 140 18.29 10.55 22.29
C GLU A 140 18.06 9.70 21.02
N GLY A 141 18.85 8.65 20.75
CA GLY A 141 18.79 7.97 19.45
C GLY A 141 18.07 6.62 19.37
N LEU A 142 17.65 6.01 20.49
CA LEU A 142 17.50 4.55 20.52
C LEU A 142 16.04 4.10 20.65
N ARG A 143 15.30 4.09 19.53
CA ARG A 143 14.00 3.40 19.45
C ARG A 143 14.21 1.88 19.66
N PRO A 144 13.44 1.20 20.55
CA PRO A 144 13.59 -0.23 20.76
C PRO A 144 13.29 -1.00 19.47
N VAL A 145 14.15 -1.95 19.11
CA VAL A 145 13.95 -2.77 17.92
C VAL A 145 12.82 -3.75 18.21
N ARG A 146 11.62 -3.48 17.67
CA ARG A 146 10.47 -4.40 17.78
C ARG A 146 10.79 -5.68 17.04
N THR A 147 11.08 -6.75 17.79
CA THR A 147 11.16 -8.09 17.21
C THR A 147 9.75 -8.59 16.94
N ARG A 148 9.47 -8.98 15.70
CA ARG A 148 8.29 -9.80 15.39
C ARG A 148 8.35 -11.06 16.27
N SER A 149 7.21 -11.46 16.83
CA SER A 149 7.09 -12.68 17.64
C SER A 149 7.55 -13.89 16.83
N VAL A 150 8.22 -14.85 17.46
CA VAL A 150 8.68 -16.11 16.83
C VAL A 150 7.64 -17.23 16.97
N VAL A 151 6.56 -16.97 17.71
CA VAL A 151 5.38 -17.84 17.84
C VAL A 151 4.82 -18.33 16.48
N PRO A 152 4.73 -17.52 15.41
CA PRO A 152 4.24 -18.01 14.12
C PRO A 152 5.20 -19.00 13.42
N PHE A 153 6.50 -19.01 13.74
CA PHE A 153 7.46 -19.95 13.13
C PHE A 153 7.44 -21.33 13.78
N ALA A 154 7.28 -21.41 15.10
CA ALA A 154 7.15 -22.70 15.79
C ALA A 154 5.84 -23.41 15.42
N ALA A 155 4.75 -22.66 15.25
CA ALA A 155 3.49 -23.18 14.75
C ALA A 155 3.61 -23.70 13.31
N ALA A 156 4.35 -22.99 12.44
CA ALA A 156 4.57 -23.41 11.06
C ALA A 156 5.35 -24.73 10.95
N VAL A 157 6.38 -24.95 11.77
CA VAL A 157 7.19 -26.19 11.72
C VAL A 157 6.38 -27.41 12.19
N PHE A 158 5.62 -27.26 13.27
CA PHE A 158 4.71 -28.31 13.75
C PHE A 158 3.62 -28.63 12.71
N LEU A 159 3.07 -27.59 12.07
CA LEU A 159 2.09 -27.74 11.00
C LEU A 159 2.68 -28.44 9.78
N THR A 160 3.92 -28.16 9.38
CA THR A 160 4.58 -28.86 8.26
C THR A 160 4.92 -30.32 8.56
N ALA A 161 5.34 -30.66 9.78
CA ALA A 161 5.60 -32.05 10.15
C ALA A 161 4.28 -32.87 10.20
N ALA A 162 3.21 -32.26 10.71
CA ALA A 162 1.87 -32.82 10.65
C ALA A 162 1.33 -32.92 9.21
N LEU A 163 1.64 -31.94 8.34
CA LEU A 163 1.24 -31.95 6.93
C LEU A 163 1.97 -33.04 6.13
N VAL A 164 3.26 -33.27 6.39
CA VAL A 164 4.05 -34.32 5.70
C VAL A 164 3.61 -35.71 6.16
N GLY A 165 3.30 -35.88 7.45
CA GLY A 165 2.68 -37.11 7.96
C GLY A 165 1.28 -37.37 7.39
N ALA A 166 0.48 -36.30 7.22
CA ALA A 166 -0.83 -36.39 6.58
C ALA A 166 -0.73 -36.61 5.06
N LEU A 167 0.26 -36.05 4.36
CA LEU A 167 0.46 -36.25 2.91
C LEU A 167 0.74 -37.71 2.59
N LEU A 168 1.58 -38.40 3.36
CA LEU A 168 1.91 -39.82 3.08
C LEU A 168 0.74 -40.78 3.29
N VAL A 169 -0.24 -40.40 4.12
CA VAL A 169 -1.48 -41.17 4.33
C VAL A 169 -2.57 -40.77 3.33
N THR A 170 -2.57 -39.52 2.85
CA THR A 170 -3.61 -38.98 1.94
C THR A 170 -3.27 -39.08 0.46
N GLU A 171 -2.02 -39.27 0.06
CA GLU A 171 -1.61 -39.41 -1.36
C GLU A 171 -2.14 -40.70 -2.03
N ARG A 172 -2.64 -41.68 -1.25
CA ARG A 172 -3.29 -42.88 -1.82
C ARG A 172 -4.81 -42.77 -1.97
N GLU A 173 -5.47 -41.80 -1.32
CA GLU A 173 -6.94 -41.70 -1.30
C GLU A 173 -7.48 -40.29 -1.67
N GLY A 174 -6.67 -39.23 -1.55
CA GLY A 174 -7.12 -37.83 -1.60
C GLY A 174 -7.27 -37.20 -2.98
N ALA A 175 -6.79 -37.84 -4.06
CA ALA A 175 -6.93 -37.30 -5.41
C ALA A 175 -8.37 -37.40 -5.96
N ARG A 176 -9.24 -38.23 -5.35
CA ARG A 176 -10.65 -38.39 -5.79
C ARG A 176 -11.68 -37.57 -5.00
N GLU A 177 -11.40 -37.16 -3.76
CA GLU A 177 -12.41 -36.53 -2.89
C GLU A 177 -12.41 -35.00 -2.87
N ALA A 178 -11.33 -34.33 -3.31
CA ALA A 178 -11.30 -32.86 -3.40
C ALA A 178 -12.26 -32.29 -4.47
N SER A 179 -12.73 -33.13 -5.40
CA SER A 179 -13.79 -32.79 -6.36
C SER A 179 -15.19 -32.71 -5.72
N ALA A 180 -15.37 -33.17 -4.48
CA ALA A 180 -16.70 -33.27 -3.86
C ALA A 180 -17.07 -32.08 -2.96
N ARG A 181 -16.10 -31.29 -2.47
CA ARG A 181 -16.37 -30.11 -1.63
C ARG A 181 -16.29 -28.83 -2.47
N GLY A 182 -17.46 -28.34 -2.89
CA GLY A 182 -17.60 -27.08 -3.64
C GLY A 182 -17.09 -25.84 -2.89
N LEU A 183 -17.05 -24.70 -3.59
CA LEU A 183 -16.58 -23.42 -3.06
C LEU A 183 -17.39 -22.99 -1.82
N GLY A 184 -16.71 -22.85 -0.68
CA GLY A 184 -17.33 -22.39 0.57
C GLY A 184 -17.66 -20.90 0.50
N LEU A 185 -18.86 -20.50 0.92
CA LEU A 185 -19.27 -19.10 0.96
C LEU A 185 -19.31 -18.59 2.40
N VAL A 186 -18.62 -17.48 2.67
CA VAL A 186 -18.58 -16.83 3.99
C VAL A 186 -19.07 -15.40 3.89
N ALA A 187 -19.52 -14.82 4.99
CA ALA A 187 -19.85 -13.41 5.10
C ALA A 187 -19.14 -12.81 6.32
N ALA A 188 -18.72 -11.56 6.21
CA ALA A 188 -18.24 -10.83 7.38
C ALA A 188 -19.41 -10.55 8.34
N ALA A 189 -19.12 -10.48 9.64
CA ALA A 189 -20.13 -10.07 10.62
C ALA A 189 -20.69 -8.68 10.27
N PRO A 190 -22.00 -8.41 10.50
CA PRO A 190 -22.66 -7.15 10.11
C PRO A 190 -21.95 -5.88 10.62
N ASP A 191 -21.29 -5.96 11.77
CA ASP A 191 -20.60 -4.88 12.45
C ASP A 191 -19.07 -4.94 12.33
N ALA A 192 -18.51 -5.89 11.57
CA ALA A 192 -17.06 -6.12 11.50
C ALA A 192 -16.29 -4.86 11.06
N TRP A 193 -16.88 -4.07 10.15
CA TRP A 193 -16.30 -2.84 9.63
C TRP A 193 -16.20 -1.69 10.65
N THR A 194 -16.88 -1.79 11.80
CA THR A 194 -16.80 -0.80 12.87
C THR A 194 -15.49 -0.88 13.65
N ARG A 195 -14.74 -1.99 13.50
CA ARG A 195 -13.49 -2.27 14.21
C ARG A 195 -12.32 -2.41 13.24
N GLY A 196 -11.16 -1.90 13.62
CA GLY A 196 -9.91 -2.14 12.91
C GLY A 196 -9.77 -1.36 11.60
N ALA A 197 -9.02 -1.94 10.65
CA ALA A 197 -8.69 -1.30 9.38
C ALA A 197 -9.82 -1.49 8.34
N ARG A 198 -10.09 -0.44 7.57
CA ARG A 198 -11.02 -0.50 6.43
C ARG A 198 -10.44 -1.40 5.34
N SER A 199 -11.05 -2.56 5.13
CA SER A 199 -10.71 -3.50 4.04
C SER A 199 -11.98 -4.11 3.42
N LEU A 200 -11.85 -4.80 2.29
CA LEU A 200 -12.98 -5.56 1.73
C LEU A 200 -13.35 -6.77 2.60
N ASP A 201 -12.43 -7.31 3.39
CA ASP A 201 -12.68 -8.49 4.24
C ASP A 201 -13.71 -8.23 5.34
N VAL A 202 -13.88 -6.94 5.73
CA VAL A 202 -14.86 -6.53 6.74
C VAL A 202 -16.19 -6.06 6.14
N TRP A 203 -16.38 -6.17 4.82
CA TRP A 203 -17.65 -5.86 4.18
C TRP A 203 -18.70 -6.94 4.51
N PRO A 204 -19.84 -6.56 5.13
CA PRO A 204 -20.91 -7.51 5.39
C PRO A 204 -21.65 -7.82 4.09
N ALA A 205 -22.21 -9.04 4.01
CA ALA A 205 -23.15 -9.40 2.97
C ALA A 205 -24.42 -8.57 3.09
N ARG A 206 -24.88 -7.96 1.99
CA ARG A 206 -26.07 -7.09 1.95
C ARG A 206 -27.05 -7.54 0.85
N GLY A 207 -28.30 -7.11 0.96
CA GLY A 207 -29.37 -7.45 0.02
C GLY A 207 -30.34 -8.50 0.56
N ASP A 208 -31.52 -8.56 -0.04
CA ASP A 208 -32.66 -9.38 0.38
C ASP A 208 -32.44 -10.89 0.20
N LEU A 209 -31.48 -11.28 -0.65
CA LEU A 209 -31.11 -12.69 -0.90
C LEU A 209 -29.83 -13.11 -0.14
N ALA A 210 -29.28 -12.26 0.72
CA ALA A 210 -28.05 -12.58 1.47
C ALA A 210 -28.17 -13.81 2.38
N GLY A 211 -29.39 -14.09 2.88
CA GLY A 211 -29.70 -15.27 3.67
C GLY A 211 -30.12 -16.50 2.85
N ASP A 212 -30.36 -16.36 1.54
CA ASP A 212 -30.80 -17.46 0.69
C ASP A 212 -29.61 -18.39 0.36
N ARG A 213 -29.51 -19.46 1.14
CA ARG A 213 -28.46 -20.48 0.99
C ARG A 213 -28.56 -21.21 -0.36
N ALA A 214 -29.75 -21.38 -0.93
CA ALA A 214 -29.91 -22.06 -2.21
C ALA A 214 -29.36 -21.19 -3.35
N PHE A 215 -29.70 -19.90 -3.36
CA PHE A 215 -29.14 -18.93 -4.30
C PHE A 215 -27.62 -18.77 -4.14
N GLY A 216 -27.14 -18.62 -2.90
CA GLY A 216 -25.72 -18.54 -2.60
C GLY A 216 -24.93 -19.77 -3.08
N ARG A 217 -25.45 -20.99 -2.87
CA ARG A 217 -24.84 -22.22 -3.38
C ARG A 217 -24.79 -22.28 -4.90
N ARG A 218 -25.84 -21.85 -5.60
CA ARG A 218 -25.83 -21.78 -7.08
C ARG A 218 -24.77 -20.81 -7.59
N ALA A 219 -24.67 -19.63 -6.98
CA ALA A 219 -23.67 -18.63 -7.33
C ALA A 219 -22.23 -19.13 -7.07
N ALA A 220 -21.99 -19.76 -5.93
CA ALA A 220 -20.70 -20.33 -5.57
C ALA A 220 -20.30 -21.50 -6.48
N ALA A 221 -21.25 -22.39 -6.81
CA ALA A 221 -21.03 -23.49 -7.75
C ALA A 221 -20.68 -22.98 -9.15
N ALA A 222 -21.38 -21.94 -9.63
CA ALA A 222 -21.05 -21.31 -10.91
C ALA A 222 -19.62 -20.73 -10.94
N TRP A 223 -19.13 -20.18 -9.82
CA TRP A 223 -17.76 -19.69 -9.75
C TRP A 223 -16.72 -20.81 -9.62
N ALA A 224 -17.01 -21.86 -8.85
CA ALA A 224 -16.15 -23.04 -8.80
C ALA A 224 -15.97 -23.68 -10.19
N ALA A 225 -17.02 -23.69 -11.01
CA ALA A 225 -17.01 -24.22 -12.36
C ALA A 225 -16.37 -23.30 -13.42
N ALA A 226 -15.89 -22.11 -13.04
CA ALA A 226 -15.24 -21.20 -13.98
C ALA A 226 -13.94 -21.80 -14.58
N PRO A 227 -13.49 -21.35 -15.77
CA PRO A 227 -12.21 -21.79 -16.35
C PRO A 227 -11.00 -21.44 -15.46
N GLU A 228 -9.87 -22.14 -15.64
CA GLU A 228 -8.68 -22.08 -14.75
C GLU A 228 -8.08 -20.69 -14.51
N GLY A 229 -8.27 -19.73 -15.43
CA GLY A 229 -7.86 -18.34 -15.21
C GLY A 229 -8.83 -17.48 -14.38
N ARG A 230 -10.05 -17.96 -14.12
CA ARG A 230 -11.17 -17.21 -13.52
C ARG A 230 -11.73 -17.83 -12.24
N ARG A 231 -11.23 -19.01 -11.85
CA ARG A 231 -11.58 -19.66 -10.58
C ARG A 231 -11.19 -18.80 -9.37
N PRO A 232 -11.83 -19.00 -8.21
CA PRO A 232 -11.42 -18.40 -6.94
C PRO A 232 -9.96 -18.73 -6.61
N ASP A 233 -9.24 -17.82 -5.96
CA ASP A 233 -7.84 -18.03 -5.56
C ASP A 233 -7.74 -19.00 -4.36
N SER A 234 -8.83 -19.19 -3.63
CA SER A 234 -8.94 -20.08 -2.47
C SER A 234 -10.24 -20.88 -2.53
N GLY A 235 -10.33 -21.97 -1.76
CA GLY A 235 -11.57 -22.76 -1.61
C GLY A 235 -12.70 -22.03 -0.88
N VAL A 236 -12.55 -20.73 -0.59
CA VAL A 236 -13.54 -19.90 0.10
C VAL A 236 -13.75 -18.58 -0.65
N ALA A 237 -15.01 -18.17 -0.80
CA ALA A 237 -15.40 -16.86 -1.31
C ALA A 237 -16.20 -16.09 -0.25
N GLN A 238 -15.96 -14.78 -0.18
CA GLN A 238 -16.73 -13.86 0.65
C GLN A 238 -17.93 -13.34 -0.15
N LEU A 239 -19.14 -13.45 0.39
CA LEU A 239 -20.35 -12.81 -0.13
C LEU A 239 -20.35 -11.34 0.25
N LEU A 240 -20.45 -10.46 -0.74
CA LEU A 240 -20.53 -9.00 -0.55
C LEU A 240 -21.97 -8.49 -0.74
N TYR A 241 -22.70 -9.08 -1.68
CA TYR A 241 -24.10 -8.75 -1.95
C TYR A 241 -24.84 -9.95 -2.52
N ALA A 242 -26.08 -10.16 -2.09
CA ALA A 242 -27.04 -10.99 -2.80
C ALA A 242 -28.43 -10.35 -2.66
N GLY A 243 -29.04 -10.00 -3.79
CA GLY A 243 -30.35 -9.36 -3.79
C GLY A 243 -30.91 -9.19 -5.19
N ARG A 244 -32.00 -8.43 -5.32
CA ARG A 244 -32.61 -8.13 -6.62
C ARG A 244 -32.24 -6.75 -7.14
N VAL A 245 -31.76 -6.69 -8.38
CA VAL A 245 -31.47 -5.44 -9.10
C VAL A 245 -32.34 -5.42 -10.35
N ASP A 246 -33.23 -4.42 -10.44
CA ASP A 246 -34.25 -4.34 -11.49
C ASP A 246 -35.09 -5.63 -11.59
N GLY A 247 -35.43 -6.22 -10.44
CA GLY A 247 -36.21 -7.46 -10.32
C GLY A 247 -35.41 -8.75 -10.53
N ALA A 248 -34.20 -8.69 -11.10
CA ALA A 248 -33.37 -9.87 -11.36
C ALA A 248 -32.46 -10.22 -10.17
N PRO A 249 -32.35 -11.52 -9.79
CA PRO A 249 -31.47 -11.94 -8.72
C PRO A 249 -30.00 -11.80 -9.12
N LEU A 250 -29.21 -11.22 -8.22
CA LEU A 250 -27.79 -10.92 -8.40
C LEU A 250 -27.02 -11.31 -7.14
N ALA A 251 -25.88 -12.00 -7.30
CA ALA A 251 -24.89 -12.20 -6.26
C ALA A 251 -23.55 -11.60 -6.66
N VAL A 252 -22.85 -11.01 -5.69
CA VAL A 252 -21.50 -10.48 -5.82
C VAL A 252 -20.63 -11.13 -4.75
N MET A 253 -19.59 -11.83 -5.19
CA MET A 253 -18.68 -12.56 -4.33
C MET A 253 -17.23 -12.13 -4.59
N ARG A 254 -16.35 -12.35 -3.62
CA ARG A 254 -14.93 -12.02 -3.69
C ARG A 254 -14.07 -13.19 -3.23
N SER A 255 -12.93 -13.37 -3.90
CA SER A 255 -11.84 -14.26 -3.47
C SER A 255 -10.54 -13.57 -3.87
N GLY A 256 -9.69 -13.25 -2.89
CA GLY A 256 -8.46 -12.49 -3.11
C GLY A 256 -8.70 -11.12 -3.75
N GLY A 257 -8.07 -10.90 -4.91
CA GLY A 257 -8.17 -9.66 -5.71
C GLY A 257 -9.29 -9.67 -6.76
N ARG A 258 -10.09 -10.74 -6.81
CA ARG A 258 -11.12 -10.99 -7.83
C ARG A 258 -12.52 -10.82 -7.27
N LEU A 259 -13.41 -10.36 -8.13
CA LEU A 259 -14.84 -10.24 -7.88
C LEU A 259 -15.59 -11.05 -8.93
N ALA A 260 -16.56 -11.85 -8.46
CA ALA A 260 -17.48 -12.57 -9.31
C ALA A 260 -18.89 -12.02 -9.15
N ARG A 261 -19.50 -11.67 -10.28
CA ARG A 261 -20.88 -11.19 -10.39
C ARG A 261 -21.70 -12.27 -11.07
N TYR A 262 -22.63 -12.87 -10.32
CA TYR A 262 -23.54 -13.91 -10.80
C TYR A 262 -24.94 -13.32 -10.99
N ALA A 263 -25.43 -13.31 -12.23
CA ALA A 263 -26.75 -12.80 -12.59
C ALA A 263 -27.37 -13.65 -13.70
N SER A 264 -28.65 -13.99 -13.60
CA SER A 264 -29.37 -14.74 -14.64
C SER A 264 -28.63 -15.99 -15.14
N GLY A 265 -28.01 -16.75 -14.22
CA GLY A 265 -27.24 -17.95 -14.55
C GLY A 265 -25.83 -17.70 -15.12
N ARG A 266 -25.46 -16.44 -15.40
CA ARG A 266 -24.15 -16.07 -15.96
C ARG A 266 -23.22 -15.56 -14.89
N LEU A 267 -21.95 -15.91 -15.02
CA LEU A 267 -20.87 -15.44 -14.17
C LEU A 267 -19.94 -14.50 -14.93
N ASP A 268 -19.74 -13.31 -14.38
CA ASP A 268 -18.72 -12.37 -14.79
C ASP A 268 -17.65 -12.26 -13.72
N VAL A 269 -16.37 -12.26 -14.09
CA VAL A 269 -15.26 -12.29 -13.13
C VAL A 269 -14.24 -11.26 -13.56
N ALA A 270 -13.88 -10.36 -12.65
CA ALA A 270 -12.95 -9.29 -12.93
C ALA A 270 -12.06 -8.99 -11.71
N SER A 271 -10.87 -8.45 -11.98
CA SER A 271 -10.00 -7.89 -10.93
C SER A 271 -10.60 -6.59 -10.41
N ILE A 272 -10.55 -6.39 -9.09
CA ILE A 272 -11.16 -5.21 -8.47
C ILE A 272 -10.14 -4.24 -7.87
N GLY A 273 -8.91 -4.68 -7.62
CA GLY A 273 -7.85 -3.85 -7.05
C GLY A 273 -7.98 -3.62 -5.55
N ALA A 274 -7.14 -2.75 -4.99
CA ALA A 274 -6.93 -2.68 -3.55
C ALA A 274 -7.80 -1.63 -2.81
N ASP A 275 -8.43 -0.67 -3.50
CA ASP A 275 -9.23 0.36 -2.82
C ASP A 275 -10.44 -0.29 -2.12
N PRO A 276 -10.50 -0.28 -0.77
CA PRO A 276 -11.57 -0.92 -0.04
C PRO A 276 -12.86 -0.12 -0.06
N SER A 277 -12.83 1.13 -0.56
CA SER A 277 -13.96 2.04 -0.56
C SER A 277 -14.57 2.23 -1.96
N ALA A 278 -13.91 1.75 -3.03
CA ALA A 278 -14.41 1.91 -4.40
C ALA A 278 -15.78 1.22 -4.58
N PRO A 279 -16.82 1.95 -5.02
CA PRO A 279 -18.16 1.38 -5.24
C PRO A 279 -18.15 0.24 -6.25
N ILE A 280 -18.93 -0.81 -5.96
CA ILE A 280 -19.06 -1.98 -6.83
C ILE A 280 -20.29 -1.81 -7.73
N VAL A 281 -20.13 -2.04 -9.03
CA VAL A 281 -21.22 -1.96 -10.00
C VAL A 281 -22.13 -3.19 -9.86
N LEU A 282 -23.41 -2.96 -9.60
CA LEU A 282 -24.41 -4.05 -9.56
C LEU A 282 -25.13 -4.23 -10.90
N GLY A 283 -25.30 -3.14 -11.65
CA GLY A 283 -26.10 -3.08 -12.88
C GLY A 283 -27.21 -2.02 -12.76
N GLY A 284 -27.82 -1.65 -13.89
CA GLY A 284 -28.93 -0.69 -13.92
C GLY A 284 -28.58 0.74 -13.43
N GLY A 285 -27.29 1.08 -13.29
CA GLY A 285 -26.83 2.33 -12.67
C GLY A 285 -26.80 2.30 -11.14
N ARG A 286 -26.89 1.12 -10.51
CA ARG A 286 -26.80 0.98 -9.06
C ARG A 286 -25.42 0.53 -8.62
N TYR A 287 -24.96 1.11 -7.52
CA TYR A 287 -23.64 0.88 -6.97
C TYR A 287 -23.75 0.45 -5.49
N LEU A 288 -23.04 -0.62 -5.13
CA LEU A 288 -22.88 -1.03 -3.75
C LEU A 288 -21.73 -0.23 -3.12
N LEU A 289 -22.06 0.56 -2.11
CA LEU A 289 -21.10 1.41 -1.41
C LEU A 289 -20.38 0.64 -0.30
N SER A 290 -19.23 1.13 0.12
CA SER A 290 -18.58 0.62 1.33
C SER A 290 -19.46 0.88 2.56
N PRO A 291 -19.38 0.06 3.62
CA PRO A 291 -20.24 0.22 4.79
C PRO A 291 -19.94 1.51 5.59
N TRP A 292 -18.76 2.10 5.43
CA TRP A 292 -18.40 3.37 6.07
C TRP A 292 -18.73 4.61 5.21
N ASP A 293 -18.98 4.46 3.92
CA ASP A 293 -19.35 5.57 3.03
C ASP A 293 -20.88 5.73 2.98
N THR A 294 -21.46 6.30 4.04
CA THR A 294 -22.92 6.34 4.25
C THR A 294 -23.64 7.53 3.60
N ARG A 295 -22.88 8.49 3.06
CA ARG A 295 -23.40 9.75 2.52
C ARG A 295 -22.84 10.01 1.11
N PRO A 296 -23.26 9.25 0.09
CA PRO A 296 -23.06 9.67 -1.29
C PRO A 296 -23.84 10.96 -1.55
N GLU A 297 -23.28 11.86 -2.36
CA GLU A 297 -23.87 13.15 -2.68
C GLU A 297 -23.98 13.38 -4.18
N THR A 298 -25.09 13.93 -4.62
CA THR A 298 -25.24 14.42 -5.99
C THR A 298 -24.28 15.58 -6.23
N PHE A 299 -24.15 15.96 -7.48
CA PHE A 299 -23.36 17.12 -7.87
C PHE A 299 -23.93 18.48 -7.43
N ALA A 300 -25.16 18.50 -6.91
CA ALA A 300 -25.76 19.66 -6.29
C ALA A 300 -25.51 19.72 -4.77
N GLY A 301 -24.85 18.70 -4.20
CA GLY A 301 -24.62 18.58 -2.75
C GLY A 301 -25.75 17.89 -1.98
N GLU A 302 -26.78 17.41 -2.68
CA GLU A 302 -27.88 16.67 -2.06
C GLU A 302 -27.45 15.25 -1.75
N ARG A 303 -27.95 14.67 -0.65
CA ARG A 303 -27.69 13.28 -0.33
C ARG A 303 -28.37 12.37 -1.35
N LEU A 304 -27.59 11.50 -1.99
CA LEU A 304 -28.12 10.44 -2.84
C LEU A 304 -28.77 9.36 -1.97
N ALA A 305 -30.00 9.01 -2.26
CA ALA A 305 -30.72 7.98 -1.53
C ALA A 305 -30.04 6.61 -1.67
N THR A 306 -29.99 5.86 -0.56
CA THR A 306 -29.46 4.51 -0.51
C THR A 306 -30.39 3.58 0.25
N SER A 307 -30.45 2.31 -0.17
CA SER A 307 -31.16 1.26 0.54
C SER A 307 -30.25 0.04 0.65
N GLY A 308 -30.05 -0.47 1.87
CA GLY A 308 -29.13 -1.58 2.12
C GLY A 308 -27.69 -1.31 1.64
N GLY A 309 -27.26 -0.05 1.61
CA GLY A 309 -25.94 0.38 1.09
C GLY A 309 -25.82 0.39 -0.43
N VAL A 310 -26.91 0.21 -1.15
CA VAL A 310 -27.01 0.33 -2.61
C VAL A 310 -27.59 1.69 -2.96
N THR A 311 -27.00 2.39 -3.93
CA THR A 311 -27.53 3.67 -4.42
C THR A 311 -28.83 3.47 -5.19
N VAL A 312 -29.67 4.52 -5.22
CA VAL A 312 -30.64 4.67 -6.33
C VAL A 312 -29.89 4.67 -7.69
N PRO A 313 -30.58 4.40 -8.81
CA PRO A 313 -29.96 4.45 -10.13
C PRO A 313 -29.31 5.82 -10.40
N VAL A 314 -28.02 5.82 -10.71
CA VAL A 314 -27.26 6.97 -11.18
C VAL A 314 -26.60 6.60 -12.49
N ARG A 315 -26.74 7.45 -13.50
CA ARG A 315 -26.12 7.28 -14.81
C ARG A 315 -25.28 8.51 -15.15
N PRO A 316 -24.15 8.34 -15.85
CA PRO A 316 -23.41 9.48 -16.37
C PRO A 316 -24.29 10.26 -17.36
N GLY A 317 -24.24 11.59 -17.28
CA GLY A 317 -24.95 12.47 -18.21
C GLY A 317 -24.27 12.61 -19.57
N THR A 318 -23.77 11.51 -20.14
CA THR A 318 -23.06 11.46 -21.43
C THR A 318 -23.70 10.39 -22.33
N GLY A 319 -23.67 10.60 -23.65
CA GLY A 319 -24.30 9.69 -24.62
C GLY A 319 -23.68 8.29 -24.68
N CYS A 320 -22.42 8.14 -24.24
CA CYS A 320 -21.74 6.85 -24.17
C CYS A 320 -21.90 6.12 -22.82
N GLY A 321 -22.67 6.68 -21.88
CA GLY A 321 -22.88 6.09 -20.56
C GLY A 321 -21.63 6.05 -19.68
N ARG A 322 -20.62 6.90 -19.94
CA ARG A 322 -19.36 6.98 -19.18
C ARG A 322 -19.08 8.39 -18.69
N GLY A 323 -18.51 8.54 -17.51
CA GLY A 323 -18.13 9.84 -16.95
C GLY A 323 -18.50 9.99 -15.47
N PRO A 324 -18.52 11.23 -14.96
CA PRO A 324 -18.77 11.50 -13.55
C PRO A 324 -20.17 11.03 -13.10
N LEU A 325 -20.25 10.43 -11.92
CA LEU A 325 -21.50 9.93 -11.31
C LEU A 325 -21.95 10.79 -10.11
N PHE A 326 -21.21 10.74 -9.00
CA PHE A 326 -21.55 11.38 -7.73
C PHE A 326 -20.30 11.59 -6.86
N HIS A 327 -20.46 12.34 -5.78
CA HIS A 327 -19.43 12.55 -4.76
C HIS A 327 -19.56 11.50 -3.65
N LEU A 328 -18.42 11.01 -3.15
CA LEU A 328 -18.37 10.01 -2.09
C LEU A 328 -17.25 10.36 -1.11
N GLY A 329 -17.59 11.10 -0.06
CA GLY A 329 -16.60 11.68 0.83
C GLY A 329 -15.69 12.67 0.08
N PRO A 330 -14.35 12.59 0.19
CA PRO A 330 -13.44 13.58 -0.39
C PRO A 330 -13.19 13.42 -1.90
N ARG A 331 -13.98 12.60 -2.62
CA ARG A 331 -13.69 12.20 -3.99
C ARG A 331 -14.93 12.19 -4.87
N THR A 332 -14.70 12.32 -6.17
CA THR A 332 -15.73 12.05 -7.19
C THR A 332 -15.47 10.70 -7.80
N VAL A 333 -16.52 9.89 -7.92
CA VAL A 333 -16.48 8.62 -8.63
C VAL A 333 -17.16 8.75 -9.98
N GLY A 334 -16.72 7.94 -10.94
CA GLY A 334 -17.25 7.92 -12.29
C GLY A 334 -17.26 6.52 -12.88
N ASP A 335 -18.08 6.35 -13.92
CA ASP A 335 -18.11 5.13 -14.70
C ASP A 335 -17.17 5.25 -15.90
N LEU A 336 -16.20 4.34 -15.99
CA LEU A 336 -15.28 4.23 -17.13
C LEU A 336 -15.33 2.85 -17.78
N GLY A 337 -16.33 2.03 -17.46
CA GLY A 337 -16.42 0.63 -17.85
C GLY A 337 -15.57 -0.24 -16.94
N GLY A 338 -16.22 -1.03 -16.09
CA GLY A 338 -15.55 -1.97 -15.19
C GLY A 338 -16.45 -2.43 -14.04
N PRO A 339 -15.97 -3.38 -13.21
CA PRO A 339 -16.72 -3.90 -12.06
C PRO A 339 -16.83 -2.89 -10.91
N ARG A 340 -16.05 -1.80 -10.94
CA ARG A 340 -16.02 -0.75 -9.91
C ARG A 340 -16.04 0.63 -10.53
N ALA A 341 -16.65 1.58 -9.82
CA ALA A 341 -16.56 2.99 -10.20
C ALA A 341 -15.13 3.50 -9.95
N ALA A 342 -14.58 4.23 -10.93
CA ALA A 342 -13.24 4.78 -10.87
C ALA A 342 -13.24 6.12 -10.12
N VAL A 343 -12.17 6.40 -9.37
CA VAL A 343 -11.95 7.73 -8.81
C VAL A 343 -11.52 8.68 -9.92
N LEU A 344 -12.25 9.77 -10.11
CA LEU A 344 -11.93 10.78 -11.13
C LEU A 344 -11.16 11.95 -10.51
N GLY A 345 -10.04 12.29 -11.14
CA GLY A 345 -9.21 13.44 -10.83
C GLY A 345 -9.14 14.42 -11.99
N TYR A 346 -8.90 15.68 -11.67
CA TYR A 346 -8.60 16.73 -12.64
C TYR A 346 -7.45 17.56 -12.11
N ARG A 347 -6.42 17.76 -12.92
CA ARG A 347 -5.32 18.67 -12.59
C ARG A 347 -5.46 19.89 -13.47
N ALA A 348 -5.60 21.06 -12.84
CA ALA A 348 -5.59 22.32 -13.56
C ALA A 348 -4.17 22.58 -14.15
N PRO A 349 -4.08 23.16 -15.34
CA PRO A 349 -2.82 23.31 -16.09
C PRO A 349 -1.79 24.22 -15.38
N ASP A 350 -2.23 25.08 -14.47
CA ASP A 350 -1.41 25.98 -13.64
C ASP A 350 -0.75 25.28 -12.44
N ARG A 351 -1.14 24.05 -12.11
CA ARG A 351 -0.61 23.33 -10.96
C ARG A 351 0.73 22.67 -11.28
N ARG A 352 1.78 23.09 -10.57
CA ARG A 352 3.15 22.55 -10.73
C ARG A 352 3.17 21.01 -10.71
N PRO A 353 3.90 20.36 -11.63
CA PRO A 353 4.13 18.91 -11.59
C PRO A 353 4.78 18.52 -10.25
N GLY A 354 4.31 17.43 -9.63
CA GLY A 354 4.99 16.81 -8.48
C GLY A 354 4.24 16.86 -7.14
N GLY A 355 3.10 17.54 -7.04
CA GLY A 355 2.21 17.38 -5.87
C GLY A 355 1.52 16.00 -5.89
N PRO A 356 1.26 15.36 -4.73
CA PRO A 356 0.46 14.13 -4.71
C PRO A 356 -0.94 14.42 -5.27
N ASP A 357 -1.36 13.68 -6.29
CA ASP A 357 -2.75 13.68 -6.77
C ASP A 357 -3.63 13.08 -5.67
N ARG A 358 -4.06 13.91 -4.72
CA ARG A 358 -5.05 13.50 -3.74
C ARG A 358 -6.40 13.41 -4.44
N PRO A 359 -7.18 12.32 -4.22
CA PRO A 359 -8.57 12.29 -4.61
C PRO A 359 -9.27 13.55 -4.10
N ALA A 360 -9.91 14.28 -5.01
CA ALA A 360 -10.60 15.52 -4.70
C ALA A 360 -12.00 15.49 -5.31
N VAL A 361 -12.91 16.24 -4.70
CA VAL A 361 -14.22 16.54 -5.26
C VAL A 361 -14.03 17.38 -6.52
N LEU A 362 -14.66 16.97 -7.62
CA LEU A 362 -14.56 17.67 -8.90
C LEU A 362 -15.52 18.86 -8.91
N GLY A 363 -14.97 20.07 -9.06
CA GLY A 363 -15.75 21.29 -9.30
C GLY A 363 -16.47 21.25 -10.66
N ARG A 364 -17.35 22.25 -10.88
CA ARG A 364 -18.20 22.35 -12.10
C ARG A 364 -17.37 22.30 -13.40
N ALA A 365 -16.26 23.03 -13.46
CA ALA A 365 -15.37 23.07 -14.63
C ALA A 365 -14.77 21.69 -14.93
N ALA A 366 -14.18 21.05 -13.92
CA ALA A 366 -13.61 19.71 -14.03
C ALA A 366 -14.63 18.64 -14.42
N ARG A 367 -15.86 18.72 -13.89
CA ARG A 367 -16.96 17.82 -14.29
C ARG A 367 -17.38 18.05 -15.75
N SER A 368 -17.45 19.29 -16.19
CA SER A 368 -17.78 19.63 -17.59
C SER A 368 -16.71 19.15 -18.55
N PHE A 369 -15.43 19.26 -18.16
CA PHE A 369 -14.31 18.69 -18.88
C PHE A 369 -14.42 17.16 -19.01
N TRP A 370 -14.65 16.45 -17.91
CA TRP A 370 -14.84 15.00 -17.93
C TRP A 370 -16.05 14.56 -18.77
N LYS A 371 -17.14 15.34 -18.82
CA LYS A 371 -18.30 15.04 -19.70
C LYS A 371 -17.91 15.05 -21.19
N ARG A 372 -17.02 15.94 -21.62
CA ARG A 372 -16.50 15.98 -23.00
C ARG A 372 -15.48 14.86 -23.26
N LEU A 373 -14.64 14.57 -22.27
CA LEU A 373 -13.52 13.63 -22.39
C LEU A 373 -13.94 12.16 -22.27
N ALA A 374 -14.88 11.81 -21.38
CA ALA A 374 -15.14 10.42 -20.99
C ALA A 374 -15.51 9.50 -22.16
N CYS A 375 -16.19 10.01 -23.19
CA CYS A 375 -16.50 9.23 -24.38
C CYS A 375 -15.31 9.06 -25.32
N ALA A 376 -14.33 9.96 -25.27
CA ALA A 376 -13.11 9.90 -26.07
C ALA A 376 -12.01 9.04 -25.40
N VAL A 377 -12.12 8.80 -24.09
CA VAL A 377 -11.27 7.83 -23.38
C VAL A 377 -11.48 6.44 -23.99
N PRO A 378 -10.42 5.76 -24.45
CA PRO A 378 -10.53 4.39 -24.94
C PRO A 378 -11.16 3.48 -23.89
N ALA A 379 -12.11 2.64 -24.30
CA ALA A 379 -12.60 1.59 -23.44
C ALA A 379 -11.44 0.67 -23.07
N SER A 380 -11.21 0.47 -21.77
CA SER A 380 -10.13 -0.41 -21.31
C SER A 380 -10.68 -1.81 -21.10
N SER A 381 -9.96 -2.81 -21.61
CA SER A 381 -10.17 -4.21 -21.22
C SER A 381 -9.72 -4.48 -19.77
N ARG A 382 -8.94 -3.56 -19.18
CA ARG A 382 -8.45 -3.65 -17.80
C ARG A 382 -9.33 -2.78 -16.89
N PRO A 383 -9.78 -3.30 -15.74
CA PRO A 383 -10.54 -2.53 -14.77
C PRO A 383 -9.78 -1.27 -14.31
N VAL A 384 -10.38 -0.10 -14.56
CA VAL A 384 -9.83 1.20 -14.16
C VAL A 384 -10.20 1.48 -12.70
N SER A 385 -9.21 1.76 -11.86
CA SER A 385 -9.40 2.11 -10.44
C SER A 385 -9.43 3.62 -10.22
N ALA A 386 -8.63 4.36 -10.97
CA ALA A 386 -8.61 5.82 -10.96
C ALA A 386 -8.25 6.38 -12.33
N ALA A 387 -8.72 7.59 -12.62
CA ALA A 387 -8.38 8.30 -13.83
C ALA A 387 -8.16 9.78 -13.52
N THR A 388 -7.02 10.32 -13.94
CA THR A 388 -6.69 11.75 -13.79
C THR A 388 -6.46 12.33 -15.17
N ALA A 389 -7.09 13.47 -15.46
CA ALA A 389 -6.93 14.15 -16.72
C ALA A 389 -6.57 15.63 -16.53
N PHE A 390 -5.87 16.18 -17.52
CA PHE A 390 -5.52 17.59 -17.59
C PHE A 390 -5.30 18.00 -19.04
N ASP A 391 -5.63 19.24 -19.36
CA ASP A 391 -5.22 19.89 -20.60
C ASP A 391 -3.75 20.32 -20.49
N PHE A 392 -2.98 20.09 -21.55
CA PHE A 392 -1.61 20.60 -21.65
C PHE A 392 -1.47 21.68 -22.74
N TRP A 393 -2.48 21.80 -23.61
CA TRP A 393 -2.59 22.86 -24.60
C TRP A 393 -4.07 23.15 -24.87
N SER A 394 -4.41 24.43 -25.05
CA SER A 394 -5.76 24.88 -25.39
C SER A 394 -5.63 26.08 -26.33
N GLY A 395 -6.43 26.12 -27.38
CA GLY A 395 -6.34 27.18 -28.38
C GLY A 395 -7.26 26.97 -29.58
N THR A 396 -7.09 27.78 -30.62
CA THR A 396 -7.85 27.67 -31.88
C THR A 396 -7.04 26.94 -32.92
N LEU A 397 -7.61 25.90 -33.54
CA LEU A 397 -6.95 25.17 -34.62
C LEU A 397 -6.77 26.06 -35.86
N PRO A 398 -5.67 25.93 -36.60
CA PRO A 398 -5.34 26.82 -37.72
C PRO A 398 -6.32 26.65 -38.90
N HIS A 399 -6.21 27.54 -39.89
CA HIS A 399 -6.93 27.42 -41.17
C HIS A 399 -8.46 27.30 -41.02
N GLY A 400 -9.06 28.14 -40.15
CA GLY A 400 -10.50 28.16 -39.89
C GLY A 400 -10.99 27.06 -38.95
N GLY A 401 -10.07 26.34 -38.29
CA GLY A 401 -10.42 25.37 -37.26
C GLY A 401 -11.06 26.04 -36.02
N LYS A 402 -11.86 25.26 -35.28
CA LYS A 402 -12.51 25.71 -34.03
C LYS A 402 -11.56 25.56 -32.84
N SER A 403 -12.01 26.05 -31.67
CA SER A 403 -11.32 25.83 -30.40
C SER A 403 -11.17 24.34 -30.08
N ALA A 404 -10.02 23.99 -29.52
CA ALA A 404 -9.68 22.63 -29.16
C ALA A 404 -8.70 22.60 -27.96
N ASP A 405 -8.79 21.51 -27.21
CA ASP A 405 -7.95 21.23 -26.04
C ASP A 405 -7.17 19.93 -26.30
N TRP A 406 -5.86 19.96 -26.14
CA TRP A 406 -5.04 18.75 -26.10
C TRP A 406 -4.90 18.28 -24.66
N THR A 407 -5.40 17.08 -24.40
CA THR A 407 -5.56 16.55 -23.05
C THR A 407 -4.72 15.30 -22.87
N CYS A 408 -4.16 15.15 -21.68
CA CYS A 408 -3.48 13.93 -21.24
C CYS A 408 -4.34 13.27 -20.17
N THR A 409 -4.69 12.00 -20.39
CA THR A 409 -5.47 11.21 -19.43
C THR A 409 -4.63 10.04 -18.96
N ARG A 410 -4.40 9.97 -17.65
CA ARG A 410 -3.73 8.85 -16.98
C ARG A 410 -4.78 7.94 -16.35
N LEU A 411 -4.79 6.68 -16.74
CA LEU A 411 -5.55 5.62 -16.10
C LEU A 411 -4.63 4.83 -15.17
N ALA A 412 -5.09 4.60 -13.94
CA ALA A 412 -4.56 3.59 -13.04
C ALA A 412 -5.50 2.38 -13.04
N TYR A 413 -4.91 1.19 -13.09
CA TYR A 413 -5.65 -0.06 -13.19
C TYR A 413 -5.71 -0.78 -11.84
N ALA A 414 -6.68 -1.69 -11.70
CA ALA A 414 -6.88 -2.49 -10.51
C ALA A 414 -5.67 -3.36 -10.14
N ASP A 415 -4.87 -3.77 -11.12
CA ASP A 415 -3.66 -4.60 -10.96
C ASP A 415 -2.40 -3.80 -10.58
N GLY A 416 -2.53 -2.47 -10.40
CA GLY A 416 -1.42 -1.57 -10.05
C GLY A 416 -0.68 -0.97 -11.25
N GLY A 417 -0.99 -1.40 -12.49
CA GLY A 417 -0.45 -0.76 -13.69
C GLY A 417 -1.06 0.60 -13.96
N ALA A 418 -0.44 1.36 -14.88
CA ALA A 418 -0.99 2.61 -15.38
C ALA A 418 -0.66 2.82 -16.85
N ALA A 419 -1.52 3.54 -17.56
CA ALA A 419 -1.27 4.00 -18.92
C ALA A 419 -1.72 5.46 -19.04
N ALA A 420 -1.12 6.20 -19.96
CA ALA A 420 -1.56 7.55 -20.27
C ALA A 420 -1.63 7.76 -21.78
N PHE A 421 -2.68 8.44 -22.22
CA PHE A 421 -2.95 8.73 -23.62
C PHE A 421 -3.36 10.18 -23.79
N ALA A 422 -3.09 10.68 -24.99
CA ALA A 422 -3.45 12.01 -25.40
C ALA A 422 -4.73 12.00 -26.22
N THR A 423 -5.52 13.05 -26.10
CA THR A 423 -6.76 13.24 -26.86
C THR A 423 -6.91 14.71 -27.23
N LEU A 424 -7.12 14.98 -28.51
CA LEU A 424 -7.55 16.27 -29.01
C LEU A 424 -9.07 16.36 -28.85
N LEU A 425 -9.52 17.17 -27.89
CA LEU A 425 -10.92 17.51 -27.70
C LEU A 425 -11.26 18.72 -28.55
N GLY A 426 -12.35 18.67 -29.30
CA GLY A 426 -12.77 19.77 -30.17
C GLY A 426 -14.12 19.47 -30.80
N ALA A 427 -14.36 19.99 -32.01
CA ALA A 427 -15.58 19.66 -32.77
C ALA A 427 -15.74 18.15 -33.00
N GLN A 428 -14.62 17.45 -33.16
CA GLN A 428 -14.54 16.00 -33.17
C GLN A 428 -13.40 15.58 -32.25
N ASN A 429 -13.73 14.79 -31.23
CA ASN A 429 -12.71 14.25 -30.33
C ASN A 429 -11.87 13.19 -31.06
N ARG A 430 -10.55 13.23 -30.90
CA ARG A 430 -9.62 12.30 -31.54
C ARG A 430 -8.59 11.80 -30.55
N ALA A 431 -8.40 10.50 -30.47
CA ALA A 431 -7.27 9.92 -29.75
C ALA A 431 -5.98 10.17 -30.56
N THR A 432 -4.91 10.60 -29.89
CA THR A 432 -3.67 11.05 -30.54
C THR A 432 -2.43 10.32 -30.02
N GLY A 433 -2.65 9.13 -29.44
CA GLY A 433 -1.60 8.21 -29.02
C GLY A 433 -1.26 8.26 -27.53
N ALA A 434 -0.08 7.77 -27.16
CA ALA A 434 0.41 7.76 -25.79
C ALA A 434 0.72 9.18 -25.30
N CYS A 435 0.72 9.37 -23.99
CA CYS A 435 1.09 10.63 -23.35
C CYS A 435 2.12 10.41 -22.25
N ASP A 436 3.25 11.12 -22.30
CA ASP A 436 4.12 11.28 -21.14
C ASP A 436 3.54 12.36 -20.21
N VAL A 437 3.04 11.94 -19.05
CA VAL A 437 2.44 12.85 -18.06
C VAL A 437 3.42 13.90 -17.50
N ARG A 438 4.74 13.71 -17.64
CA ARG A 438 5.77 14.65 -17.17
C ARG A 438 6.14 15.69 -18.22
N ARG A 439 6.24 15.27 -19.48
CA ARG A 439 6.57 16.14 -20.61
C ARG A 439 5.56 15.91 -21.75
N PRO A 440 4.28 16.27 -21.55
CA PRO A 440 3.25 15.90 -22.50
C PRO A 440 3.44 16.64 -23.82
N VAL A 441 3.51 15.85 -24.88
CA VAL A 441 3.52 16.26 -26.28
C VAL A 441 2.75 15.22 -27.08
N SER A 442 1.92 15.67 -28.00
CA SER A 442 1.17 14.76 -28.88
C SER A 442 0.75 15.48 -30.14
N GLY A 443 0.55 14.70 -31.20
CA GLY A 443 0.22 15.21 -32.52
C GLY A 443 -0.65 14.25 -33.31
N THR A 444 -1.27 14.76 -34.36
CA THR A 444 -2.14 13.99 -35.22
C THR A 444 -2.28 14.63 -36.60
N TRP A 445 -2.59 13.82 -37.60
CA TRP A 445 -3.05 14.30 -38.89
C TRP A 445 -4.47 14.83 -38.76
N TRP A 446 -4.67 16.10 -39.10
CA TRP A 446 -5.94 16.79 -39.02
C TRP A 446 -6.33 17.38 -40.37
N ARG A 447 -7.63 17.27 -40.69
CA ARG A 447 -8.20 17.80 -41.91
C ARG A 447 -8.87 19.13 -41.59
N ALA A 448 -8.38 20.20 -42.20
CA ALA A 448 -8.96 21.53 -42.06
C ALA A 448 -10.37 21.59 -42.70
N PRO A 449 -11.20 22.59 -42.35
CA PRO A 449 -12.49 22.81 -43.00
C PRO A 449 -12.38 22.97 -44.53
N SER A 450 -11.26 23.51 -45.03
CA SER A 450 -10.95 23.59 -46.46
C SER A 450 -10.67 22.23 -47.13
N GLY A 451 -10.69 21.13 -46.37
CA GLY A 451 -10.43 19.78 -46.86
C GLY A 451 -8.95 19.40 -46.91
N ARG A 452 -8.03 20.35 -46.70
CA ARG A 452 -6.57 20.12 -46.72
C ARG A 452 -6.08 19.47 -45.43
N TRP A 453 -5.06 18.62 -45.56
CA TRP A 453 -4.45 17.92 -44.43
C TRP A 453 -3.24 18.66 -43.88
N TYR A 454 -3.15 18.69 -42.56
CA TYR A 454 -2.05 19.26 -41.79
C TYR A 454 -1.66 18.29 -40.68
N TYR A 455 -0.39 18.26 -40.34
CA TYR A 455 0.06 17.66 -39.09
C TYR A 455 0.02 18.74 -38.01
N LEU A 456 -0.72 18.47 -36.94
CA LEU A 456 -0.79 19.33 -35.77
C LEU A 456 -0.11 18.63 -34.61
N ALA A 457 0.70 19.35 -33.83
CA ALA A 457 1.23 18.85 -32.58
C ALA A 457 1.31 19.95 -31.53
N ALA A 458 1.03 19.61 -30.28
CA ALA A 458 1.11 20.54 -29.18
C ALA A 458 1.98 19.98 -28.05
N ALA A 459 2.59 20.85 -27.26
CA ALA A 459 3.35 20.49 -26.07
C ALA A 459 2.93 21.31 -24.84
N ALA A 460 3.22 20.76 -23.66
CA ALA A 460 2.99 21.40 -22.36
C ALA A 460 3.71 22.76 -22.23
N GLN A 461 3.31 23.54 -21.23
CA GLN A 461 4.00 24.80 -20.92
C GLN A 461 5.47 24.53 -20.57
N GLY A 462 6.37 25.35 -21.11
CA GLY A 462 7.82 25.18 -20.97
C GLY A 462 8.44 24.15 -21.93
N LEU A 463 7.66 23.62 -22.88
CA LEU A 463 8.12 22.70 -23.92
C LEU A 463 7.76 23.21 -25.32
N ALA A 464 8.54 22.80 -26.32
CA ALA A 464 8.27 23.04 -27.72
C ALA A 464 8.10 21.70 -28.49
N PRO A 465 7.01 21.51 -29.26
CA PRO A 465 6.87 20.33 -30.10
C PRO A 465 7.85 20.39 -31.28
N HIS A 466 8.46 19.25 -31.61
CA HIS A 466 9.33 19.07 -32.77
C HIS A 466 8.94 17.81 -33.54
N ALA A 467 8.68 17.94 -34.84
CA ALA A 467 8.20 16.87 -35.69
C ALA A 467 9.13 16.66 -36.90
N GLU A 468 9.53 15.40 -37.14
CA GLU A 468 10.30 14.96 -38.30
C GLU A 468 9.42 14.16 -39.26
N GLY A 469 9.74 14.17 -40.56
CA GLY A 469 8.90 13.53 -41.59
C GLY A 469 7.73 14.40 -42.06
N VAL A 470 7.72 15.69 -41.72
CA VAL A 470 6.73 16.68 -42.16
C VAL A 470 7.39 17.80 -42.98
N ARG A 471 6.59 18.52 -43.78
CA ARG A 471 7.07 19.63 -44.63
C ARG A 471 6.67 20.98 -44.05
N SER A 472 7.58 21.93 -44.10
CA SER A 472 7.37 23.32 -43.67
C SER A 472 6.76 23.44 -42.25
N PRO A 473 7.38 22.84 -41.21
CA PRO A 473 6.87 22.97 -39.85
C PRO A 473 7.00 24.42 -39.36
N SER A 474 5.93 24.94 -38.78
CA SER A 474 5.90 26.23 -38.10
C SER A 474 5.30 26.07 -36.71
N THR A 475 5.95 26.61 -35.69
CA THR A 475 5.47 26.53 -34.30
C THR A 475 5.13 27.91 -33.78
N ARG A 476 3.92 28.08 -33.26
CA ARG A 476 3.45 29.29 -32.55
C ARG A 476 2.61 28.86 -31.35
N ASP A 477 2.76 29.54 -30.21
CA ASP A 477 1.99 29.27 -28.99
C ASP A 477 1.97 27.78 -28.58
N ARG A 478 3.13 27.13 -28.72
CA ARG A 478 3.34 25.69 -28.44
C ARG A 478 2.53 24.74 -29.35
N LEU A 479 1.96 25.25 -30.43
CA LEU A 479 1.31 24.49 -31.50
C LEU A 479 2.21 24.47 -32.74
N LEU A 480 2.65 23.29 -33.14
CA LEU A 480 3.28 23.03 -34.43
C LEU A 480 2.22 22.70 -35.48
N VAL A 481 2.34 23.34 -36.64
CA VAL A 481 1.56 23.09 -37.84
C VAL A 481 2.52 22.77 -38.96
N ALA A 482 2.30 21.66 -39.66
CA ALA A 482 3.10 21.27 -40.81
C ALA A 482 2.24 20.68 -41.93
N LYS A 483 2.76 20.68 -43.15
CA LYS A 483 2.13 20.06 -44.32
C LYS A 483 2.64 18.63 -44.48
N GLY A 484 1.83 17.76 -45.07
CA GLY A 484 2.27 16.43 -45.50
C GLY A 484 1.10 15.55 -45.91
N ALA A 485 1.40 14.29 -46.21
CA ALA A 485 0.37 13.31 -46.55
C ALA A 485 -0.20 12.68 -45.28
N PRO A 486 -1.53 12.56 -45.15
CA PRO A 486 -2.13 11.89 -44.01
C PRO A 486 -1.66 10.43 -43.94
N GLY A 487 -1.39 9.94 -42.73
CA GLY A 487 -0.97 8.55 -42.51
C GLY A 487 0.53 8.30 -42.67
N THR A 488 1.31 9.27 -43.15
CA THR A 488 2.78 9.16 -43.12
C THR A 488 3.28 9.13 -41.67
N PRO A 489 4.23 8.23 -41.31
CA PRO A 489 4.85 8.21 -40.00
C PRO A 489 5.52 9.55 -39.67
N VAL A 490 5.33 10.04 -38.46
CA VAL A 490 5.93 11.28 -37.95
C VAL A 490 6.59 10.99 -36.61
N THR A 491 7.88 11.32 -36.49
CA THR A 491 8.58 11.26 -35.21
C THR A 491 8.34 12.56 -34.48
N LEU A 492 7.69 12.50 -33.31
CA LEU A 492 7.35 13.66 -32.50
C LEU A 492 8.10 13.65 -31.17
N THR A 493 8.75 14.76 -30.84
CA THR A 493 9.47 14.97 -29.57
C THR A 493 9.11 16.31 -28.93
N ALA A 494 9.38 16.43 -27.62
CA ALA A 494 9.32 17.69 -26.89
C ALA A 494 10.74 18.15 -26.54
N ARG A 495 11.06 19.41 -26.85
CA ARG A 495 12.30 20.06 -26.41
C ARG A 495 11.99 20.97 -25.23
#